data_AF-A0A7Z7GCC6-F1
#
_entry.id   AF-A0A7Z7GCC6-F1
#
_cell.length_a   1.000
_cell.length_b   1.000
_cell.length_c   1.000
_cell.angle_alpha   90.00
_cell.angle_beta   90.00
_cell.angle_gamma   90.00
#
_symmetry.space_group_name_H-M   'P 1'
#
loop_
_entity.id
_entity.type
_entity.pdbx_description
1 polymer ?
#
loop_
_entity_poly.entity_id
_entity_poly.type
_entity_poly.pdbx_seq_one_letter_code
_entity_poly.pdbx_strand_id
1 'polypeptide(L)'
;MLQGFKDFIMRGNVIDLAVAVVIGGAFTAVVNAIVASIITPIVALFYQPDASGNIGPTINGIYGQPVTFPLGDLITAIISFLAVALVVYFVFVVPMNRFKERQAAKAGVVEDAEPLPTEAELLVQIRDLLEQNAAAGGTAPGTVPGAPRLP
;
A
#
# COMPACT_ATOMS: atom_id res chain seq x y z
N MET A 1 32.14 -4.43 -8.15
CA MET A 1 30.83 -4.99 -7.77
C MET A 1 30.19 -4.25 -6.60
N LEU A 2 30.93 -3.98 -5.52
CA LEU A 2 30.43 -3.19 -4.37
C LEU A 2 29.96 -1.76 -4.75
N GLN A 3 30.67 -1.09 -5.67
CA GLN A 3 30.27 0.22 -6.20
C GLN A 3 28.92 0.17 -6.93
N GLY A 4 28.76 -0.78 -7.87
CA GLY A 4 27.52 -0.94 -8.63
C GLY A 4 26.33 -1.41 -7.78
N PHE A 5 26.57 -2.13 -6.69
CA PHE A 5 25.54 -2.48 -5.71
C PHE A 5 25.10 -1.26 -4.88
N LYS A 6 26.04 -0.42 -4.46
CA LYS A 6 25.74 0.86 -3.80
C LYS A 6 24.92 1.77 -4.72
N ASP A 7 25.30 1.90 -5.99
CA ASP A 7 24.59 2.71 -6.98
C ASP A 7 23.19 2.16 -7.32
N PHE A 8 22.98 0.85 -7.18
CA PHE A 8 21.68 0.21 -7.32
C PHE A 8 20.76 0.50 -6.12
N ILE A 9 21.28 0.37 -4.90
CA ILE A 9 20.54 0.69 -3.67
C ILE A 9 20.22 2.20 -3.60
N MET A 10 21.17 3.06 -3.96
CA MET A 10 21.00 4.52 -3.98
C MET A 10 19.91 5.02 -4.95
N ARG A 11 19.34 4.14 -5.78
CA ARG A 11 18.24 4.45 -6.72
C ARG A 11 16.89 4.73 -6.02
N GLY A 12 16.85 4.80 -4.68
CA GLY A 12 15.72 5.24 -3.84
C GLY A 12 14.57 4.24 -3.79
N ASN A 13 13.97 3.96 -4.95
CA ASN A 13 12.84 3.03 -5.13
C ASN A 13 13.11 1.62 -4.59
N VAL A 14 14.36 1.16 -4.60
CA VAL A 14 14.75 -0.17 -4.09
C VAL A 14 14.81 -0.19 -2.55
N ILE A 15 15.27 0.90 -1.93
CA ILE A 15 15.35 1.00 -0.47
C ILE A 15 13.96 1.03 0.13
N ASP A 16 13.07 1.86 -0.43
CA ASP A 16 11.71 1.99 0.08
C ASP A 16 10.93 0.68 -0.03
N LEU A 17 11.10 -0.04 -1.15
CA LEU A 17 10.54 -1.37 -1.32
C LEU A 17 11.13 -2.38 -0.31
N ALA A 18 12.45 -2.39 -0.14
CA ALA A 18 13.11 -3.29 0.80
C ALA A 18 12.64 -3.04 2.25
N VAL A 19 12.55 -1.77 2.66
CA VAL A 19 12.05 -1.38 3.98
C VAL A 19 10.60 -1.80 4.16
N ALA A 20 9.74 -1.59 3.15
CA ALA A 20 8.33 -2.00 3.20
C ALA A 20 8.18 -3.52 3.42
N VAL A 21 8.97 -4.34 2.72
CA VAL A 21 8.92 -5.81 2.87
C VAL A 21 9.40 -6.26 4.23
N VAL A 22 10.52 -5.71 4.72
CA VAL A 22 11.09 -6.08 6.03
C VAL A 22 10.15 -5.70 7.17
N ILE A 23 9.60 -4.47 7.16
CA ILE A 23 8.66 -4.01 8.19
C ILE A 23 7.35 -4.81 8.11
N GLY A 24 6.84 -5.08 6.90
CA GLY A 24 5.63 -5.89 6.72
C GLY A 24 5.78 -7.30 7.28
N GLY A 25 6.93 -7.94 7.05
CA GLY A 25 7.25 -9.25 7.61
C GLY A 25 7.35 -9.23 9.14
N ALA A 26 8.08 -8.26 9.69
CA ALA A 26 8.25 -8.12 11.14
C ALA A 26 6.90 -7.87 11.86
N PHE A 27 6.05 -7.02 11.29
CA PHE A 27 4.73 -6.75 11.85
C PHE A 27 3.81 -7.97 11.82
N THR A 28 3.80 -8.70 10.70
CA THR A 28 3.04 -9.96 10.58
C THR A 28 3.48 -10.97 11.63
N ALA A 29 4.79 -11.08 11.91
CA ALA A 29 5.30 -11.95 12.96
C ALA A 29 4.80 -11.56 14.36
N VAL A 30 4.73 -10.27 14.68
CA VAL A 30 4.20 -9.79 15.96
C VAL A 30 2.72 -10.14 16.12
N VAL A 31 1.91 -9.90 15.08
CA VAL A 31 0.48 -10.23 15.15
C VAL A 31 0.27 -11.74 15.26
N ASN A 32 1.00 -12.54 14.47
CA ASN A 32 0.94 -14.00 14.57
C ASN A 32 1.33 -14.51 15.96
N ALA A 33 2.33 -13.90 16.60
CA ALA A 33 2.74 -14.26 17.96
C ALA A 33 1.60 -13.98 18.98
N ILE A 34 0.90 -12.86 18.83
CA ILE A 34 -0.26 -12.52 19.67
C ILE A 34 -1.40 -13.50 19.46
N VAL A 35 -1.72 -13.83 18.21
CA VAL A 35 -2.77 -14.80 17.89
C VAL A 35 -2.41 -16.17 18.44
N ALA A 36 -1.18 -16.64 18.21
CA ALA A 36 -0.70 -17.92 18.73
C ALA A 36 -0.72 -17.98 20.27
N SER A 37 -0.41 -16.88 20.94
CA SER A 37 -0.31 -16.85 22.41
C SER A 37 -1.64 -16.66 23.12
N ILE A 38 -2.63 -16.02 22.48
CA ILE A 38 -3.90 -15.65 23.11
C ILE A 38 -5.08 -16.36 22.45
N ILE A 39 -5.16 -16.30 21.13
CA ILE A 39 -6.33 -16.79 20.38
C ILE A 39 -6.30 -18.30 20.24
N THR A 40 -5.17 -18.88 19.84
CA THR A 40 -5.02 -20.34 19.70
C THR A 40 -5.37 -21.09 20.99
N PRO A 41 -4.89 -20.72 22.20
CA PRO A 41 -5.32 -21.41 23.42
C PRO A 41 -6.81 -21.22 23.70
N ILE A 42 -7.40 -20.04 23.45
CA ILE A 42 -8.85 -19.84 23.61
C ILE A 42 -9.64 -20.75 22.67
N VAL A 43 -9.23 -20.87 21.40
CA VAL A 43 -9.88 -21.77 20.43
C VAL A 43 -9.71 -23.23 20.84
N ALA A 44 -8.54 -23.61 21.36
CA ALA A 44 -8.27 -24.95 21.88
C ALA A 44 -9.08 -25.28 23.16
N LEU A 45 -9.59 -24.30 23.90
CA LEU A 45 -10.53 -24.56 25.01
C LEU A 45 -11.91 -24.98 24.49
N PHE A 46 -12.34 -24.48 23.33
CA PHE A 46 -13.61 -24.85 22.71
C PHE A 46 -13.51 -26.09 21.83
N TYR A 47 -12.29 -26.54 21.53
CA TYR A 47 -12.02 -27.67 20.63
C TYR A 47 -10.97 -28.60 21.25
N GLN A 48 -11.36 -29.82 21.66
CA GLN A 48 -10.42 -30.78 22.26
C GLN A 48 -9.34 -31.21 21.26
N PRO A 49 -8.05 -30.98 21.54
CA PRO A 49 -6.96 -31.60 20.79
C PRO A 49 -6.93 -33.11 21.07
N ASP A 50 -6.61 -33.92 20.05
CA ASP A 50 -6.27 -35.33 20.27
C ASP A 50 -4.97 -35.47 21.08
N ALA A 51 -4.61 -36.69 21.47
CA ALA A 51 -3.39 -36.97 22.25
C ALA A 51 -2.07 -36.56 21.55
N SER A 52 -2.12 -36.17 20.27
CA SER A 52 -1.01 -35.66 19.48
C SER A 52 -1.04 -34.13 19.32
N GLY A 53 -1.98 -33.43 19.96
CA GLY A 53 -2.13 -31.98 19.85
C GLY A 53 -2.85 -31.53 18.58
N ASN A 54 -3.38 -32.46 17.78
CA ASN A 54 -4.06 -32.16 16.53
C ASN A 54 -5.57 -32.11 16.73
N ILE A 55 -6.18 -31.06 16.18
CA ILE A 55 -7.61 -30.82 16.26
C ILE A 55 -8.25 -31.29 14.95
N GLY A 56 -8.89 -32.47 14.95
CA GLY A 56 -9.40 -33.06 13.71
C GLY A 56 -10.06 -34.43 13.82
N PRO A 57 -11.04 -34.77 12.95
CA PRO A 57 -11.48 -36.15 12.81
C PRO A 57 -10.35 -37.00 12.25
N THR A 58 -9.98 -38.06 12.98
CA THR A 58 -9.04 -39.08 12.51
C THR A 58 -9.80 -40.05 11.61
N ILE A 59 -9.45 -40.08 10.33
CA ILE A 59 -10.06 -41.01 9.36
C ILE A 59 -9.01 -42.07 9.03
N ASN A 60 -9.39 -43.33 9.04
CA ASN A 60 -8.50 -44.41 8.60
C ASN A 60 -8.25 -44.26 7.10
N GLY A 61 -7.00 -44.03 6.73
CA GLY A 61 -6.57 -44.01 5.35
C GLY A 61 -6.74 -45.37 4.68
N ILE A 62 -6.73 -45.39 3.35
CA ILE A 62 -6.88 -46.60 2.51
C ILE A 62 -5.87 -47.71 2.87
N TYR A 63 -4.75 -47.36 3.50
CA TYR A 63 -3.69 -48.29 3.95
C TYR A 63 -3.69 -48.57 5.47
N GLY A 64 -4.78 -48.26 6.18
CA GLY A 64 -4.93 -48.52 7.62
C GLY A 64 -4.13 -47.59 8.54
N GLN A 65 -3.54 -46.51 8.00
CA GLN A 65 -2.88 -45.48 8.80
C GLN A 65 -3.91 -44.43 9.26
N PRO A 66 -3.87 -43.98 10.52
CA PRO A 66 -4.71 -42.88 10.97
C PRO A 66 -4.28 -41.58 10.28
N VAL A 67 -5.18 -40.95 9.53
CA VAL A 67 -4.98 -39.64 8.91
C VAL A 67 -5.79 -38.62 9.71
N THR A 68 -5.11 -37.72 10.42
CA THR A 68 -5.76 -36.62 11.14
C THR A 68 -5.93 -35.43 10.19
N PHE A 69 -7.16 -34.94 10.04
CA PHE A 69 -7.43 -33.70 9.31
C PHE A 69 -7.33 -32.50 10.27
N PRO A 70 -6.28 -31.66 10.21
CA PRO A 70 -6.08 -30.57 11.17
C PRO A 70 -7.02 -29.39 10.90
N LEU A 71 -8.32 -29.58 11.15
CA LEU A 71 -9.34 -28.53 11.02
C LEU A 71 -9.12 -27.39 12.02
N GLY A 72 -8.52 -27.66 13.17
CA GLY A 72 -8.20 -26.61 14.14
C GLY A 72 -7.08 -25.68 13.67
N ASP A 73 -6.10 -26.19 12.93
CA ASP A 73 -5.04 -25.35 12.34
C ASP A 73 -5.62 -24.44 11.26
N LEU A 74 -6.56 -24.96 10.46
CA LEU A 74 -7.27 -24.17 9.46
C LEU A 74 -8.09 -23.04 10.10
N ILE A 75 -8.86 -23.34 11.15
CA ILE A 75 -9.65 -22.34 11.88
C ILE A 75 -8.72 -21.30 12.53
N THR A 76 -7.63 -21.75 13.14
CA THR A 76 -6.63 -20.86 13.74
C THR A 76 -5.99 -19.95 12.70
N ALA A 77 -5.66 -20.47 11.51
CA ALA A 77 -5.10 -19.69 10.42
C ALA A 77 -6.09 -18.63 9.90
N ILE A 78 -7.37 -18.98 9.76
CA ILE A 78 -8.42 -18.03 9.37
C ILE A 78 -8.56 -16.91 10.41
N ILE A 79 -8.59 -17.26 11.70
CA ILE A 79 -8.69 -16.24 12.76
C ILE A 79 -7.44 -15.36 12.79
N SER A 80 -6.24 -15.94 12.60
CA SER A 80 -5.00 -15.17 12.50
C SER A 80 -5.04 -14.17 11.36
N PHE A 81 -5.48 -14.61 10.18
CA PHE A 81 -5.62 -13.75 9.01
C PHE A 81 -6.59 -12.58 9.28
N LEU A 82 -7.75 -12.86 9.86
CA LEU A 82 -8.73 -11.82 10.21
C LEU A 82 -8.19 -10.86 11.29
N ALA A 83 -7.43 -11.36 12.26
CA ALA A 83 -6.80 -10.53 13.28
C ALA A 83 -5.76 -9.58 12.67
N VAL A 84 -4.87 -10.07 11.79
CA VAL A 84 -3.91 -9.22 11.05
C VAL A 84 -4.64 -8.16 10.24
N ALA A 85 -5.67 -8.56 9.48
CA ALA A 85 -6.45 -7.64 8.67
C ALA A 85 -7.11 -6.53 9.53
N LEU A 86 -7.69 -6.89 10.68
CA LEU A 86 -8.30 -5.94 11.60
C LEU A 86 -7.28 -4.95 12.17
N VAL A 87 -6.13 -5.44 12.65
CA VAL A 87 -5.10 -4.58 13.21
C VAL A 87 -4.55 -3.64 12.13
N VAL A 88 -4.25 -4.14 10.94
CA VAL A 88 -3.77 -3.31 9.82
C VAL A 88 -4.81 -2.25 9.44
N TYR A 89 -6.09 -2.61 9.37
CA TYR A 89 -7.17 -1.68 9.10
C TYR A 89 -7.25 -0.58 10.17
N PHE A 90 -7.23 -0.95 11.45
CA PHE A 90 -7.41 0.01 12.53
C PHE A 90 -6.18 0.91 12.76
N VAL A 91 -4.97 0.37 12.56
CA VAL A 91 -3.70 1.09 12.81
C VAL A 91 -3.26 1.91 11.61
N PHE A 92 -3.52 1.48 10.38
CA PHE A 92 -3.05 2.19 9.18
C PHE A 92 -4.21 2.83 8.41
N VAL A 93 -5.27 2.08 8.10
CA VAL A 93 -6.34 2.56 7.22
C VAL A 93 -7.21 3.63 7.91
N VAL A 94 -7.66 3.39 9.14
CA VAL A 94 -8.49 4.35 9.89
C VAL A 94 -7.80 5.70 10.12
N PRO A 95 -6.55 5.77 10.63
CA PRO A 95 -5.89 7.07 10.78
C PRO A 95 -5.58 7.70 9.43
N MET A 96 -5.16 6.93 8.42
CA MET A 96 -4.92 7.48 7.08
C MET A 96 -6.20 8.11 6.50
N ASN A 97 -7.34 7.43 6.60
CA ASN A 97 -8.63 7.98 6.19
C ASN A 97 -9.00 9.22 7.01
N ARG A 98 -8.82 9.21 8.34
CA ARG A 98 -9.08 10.38 9.19
C ARG A 98 -8.16 11.57 8.89
N PHE A 99 -6.90 11.33 8.57
CA PHE A 99 -5.97 12.39 8.18
C PHE A 99 -6.33 12.95 6.80
N LYS A 100 -6.74 12.10 5.86
CA LYS A 100 -7.26 12.54 4.55
C LYS A 100 -8.54 13.37 4.71
N GLU A 101 -9.49 12.91 5.51
CA GLU A 101 -10.73 13.63 5.83
C GLU A 101 -10.46 14.99 6.49
N ARG A 102 -9.49 15.07 7.42
CA ARG A 102 -9.11 16.32 8.07
C ARG A 102 -8.36 17.29 7.13
N GLN A 103 -7.59 16.77 6.19
CA GLN A 103 -6.95 17.59 5.15
C GLN A 103 -7.98 18.10 4.15
N ALA A 104 -8.94 17.26 3.75
CA ALA A 104 -10.07 17.66 2.91
C ALA A 104 -10.95 18.72 3.62
N ALA A 105 -11.25 18.55 4.91
CA ALA A 105 -12.02 19.51 5.70
C ALA A 105 -11.29 20.85 5.91
N LYS A 106 -9.96 20.84 6.00
CA LYS A 106 -9.15 22.08 6.07
C LYS A 106 -9.02 22.79 4.73
N ALA A 107 -9.16 22.07 3.62
CA ALA A 107 -9.14 22.62 2.26
C ALA A 107 -10.49 23.20 1.81
N GLY A 108 -11.58 23.01 2.58
CA GLY A 108 -12.90 23.58 2.26
C GLY A 108 -13.57 22.99 1.02
N VAL A 109 -13.03 21.92 0.44
CA VAL A 109 -13.60 21.23 -0.72
C VAL A 109 -14.49 20.11 -0.21
N VAL A 110 -15.79 20.39 -0.11
CA VAL A 110 -16.84 19.39 0.01
C VAL A 110 -17.04 18.76 -1.37
N GLU A 111 -17.07 17.43 -1.43
CA GLU A 111 -17.44 16.63 -2.61
C GLU A 111 -16.70 16.98 -3.90
N ASP A 112 -15.43 16.63 -3.97
CA ASP A 112 -14.87 15.82 -5.03
C ASP A 112 -13.39 15.68 -4.70
N ALA A 113 -12.96 14.45 -4.43
CA ALA A 113 -11.53 14.16 -4.40
C ALA A 113 -11.04 14.17 -5.85
N GLU A 114 -11.02 15.35 -6.48
CA GLU A 114 -10.17 15.60 -7.63
C GLU A 114 -8.75 15.30 -7.11
N PRO A 115 -8.08 14.25 -7.62
CA PRO A 115 -6.68 14.06 -7.27
C PRO A 115 -5.97 15.37 -7.57
N LEU A 116 -5.02 15.76 -6.71
CA LEU A 116 -4.10 16.86 -7.01
C LEU A 116 -3.69 16.69 -8.48
N PRO A 117 -3.87 17.72 -9.33
CA PRO A 117 -3.73 17.55 -10.76
C PRO A 117 -2.38 16.91 -10.99
N THR A 118 -2.43 15.70 -11.55
CA THR A 118 -1.25 14.91 -11.85
C THR A 118 -0.33 15.77 -12.71
N GLU A 119 0.97 15.49 -12.68
CA GLU A 119 1.93 16.25 -13.50
C GLU A 119 1.47 16.31 -14.97
N ALA A 120 0.79 15.27 -15.46
CA ALA A 120 0.15 15.25 -16.76
C ALA A 120 -0.97 16.30 -16.93
N GLU A 121 -1.87 16.46 -15.96
CA GLU A 121 -2.96 17.45 -16.00
C GLU A 121 -2.44 18.88 -15.89
N LEU A 122 -1.41 19.11 -15.08
CA LEU A 122 -0.73 20.40 -15.02
C LEU A 122 -0.06 20.75 -16.34
N LEU A 123 0.58 19.78 -17.01
CA LEU A 123 1.18 20.00 -18.33
C LEU A 123 0.14 20.28 -19.41
N VAL A 124 -1.04 19.66 -19.34
CA VAL A 124 -2.17 19.98 -20.22
C VAL A 124 -2.67 21.40 -19.99
N GLN A 125 -2.87 21.80 -18.72
CA GLN A 125 -3.26 23.17 -18.38
C GLN A 125 -2.23 24.20 -18.85
N ILE A 126 -0.92 23.92 -18.70
CA ILE A 126 0.16 24.80 -19.19
C ILE A 126 0.13 24.91 -20.72
N ARG A 127 -0.08 23.80 -21.44
CA ARG A 127 -0.22 23.82 -22.91
C ARG A 127 -1.39 24.71 -23.32
N ASP A 128 -2.54 24.50 -22.69
CA ASP A 128 -3.77 25.22 -23.05
C ASP A 128 -3.65 26.72 -22.75
N LEU A 129 -2.99 27.09 -21.64
CA LEU A 129 -2.66 28.48 -21.31
C LEU A 129 -1.63 29.09 -22.29
N LEU A 130 -0.66 28.31 -22.76
CA LEU A 130 0.29 28.76 -23.79
C LEU A 130 -0.38 28.96 -25.15
N GLU A 131 -1.30 28.09 -25.55
CA GLU A 131 -2.08 28.26 -26.78
C GLU A 131 -3.01 29.48 -26.69
N GLN A 132 -3.65 29.71 -25.54
CA GLN A 132 -4.45 30.92 -25.31
C GLN A 132 -3.61 32.19 -25.34
N ASN A 133 -2.41 32.18 -24.75
CA ASN A 133 -1.48 33.31 -24.81
C ASN A 133 -0.89 33.51 -26.21
N ALA A 134 -0.64 32.44 -26.96
CA ALA A 134 -0.19 32.52 -28.35
C ALA A 134 -1.30 33.07 -29.27
N ALA A 135 -2.56 32.72 -29.01
CA ALA A 135 -3.72 33.28 -29.70
C ALA A 135 -3.97 34.76 -29.32
N ALA A 136 -3.72 35.13 -28.05
CA ALA A 136 -3.84 36.51 -27.57
C ALA A 136 -2.65 37.41 -27.98
N GLY A 137 -1.47 36.84 -28.23
CA GLY A 137 -0.25 37.53 -28.65
C GLY A 137 -0.14 37.80 -30.16
N GLY A 138 -1.22 37.60 -30.93
CA GLY A 138 -1.26 37.76 -32.38
C GLY A 138 -1.26 39.20 -32.91
N THR A 139 -1.13 40.24 -32.07
CA THR A 139 -1.07 41.64 -32.50
C THR A 139 0.25 42.31 -32.14
N ALA A 140 1.30 42.03 -32.92
CA ALA A 140 2.12 43.03 -33.62
C ALA A 140 3.38 42.37 -34.24
N PRO A 141 3.58 42.42 -35.57
CA PRO A 141 4.92 42.27 -36.14
C PRO A 141 5.72 43.49 -35.67
N GLY A 142 6.73 43.26 -34.84
CA GLY A 142 7.71 44.28 -34.46
C GLY A 142 8.35 44.87 -35.71
N THR A 143 7.97 46.10 -36.02
CA THR A 143 8.72 46.97 -36.93
C THR A 143 10.09 47.17 -36.30
N VAL A 144 11.14 46.66 -36.93
CA VAL A 144 12.52 46.91 -36.53
C VAL A 144 12.80 48.40 -36.75
N PRO A 145 13.08 49.21 -35.70
CA PRO A 145 13.42 50.60 -35.90
C PRO A 145 14.85 50.70 -36.45
N GLY A 146 14.98 51.19 -37.68
CA GLY A 146 16.17 51.89 -38.18
C GLY A 146 17.50 51.11 -38.19
N ALA A 147 17.77 50.40 -39.29
CA ALA A 147 19.16 50.13 -39.68
C ALA A 147 19.70 51.33 -40.50
N PRO A 148 20.87 51.90 -40.16
CA PRO A 148 21.48 52.95 -40.98
C PRO A 148 21.94 52.35 -42.31
N ARG A 149 21.48 52.96 -43.42
CA ARG A 149 22.01 52.67 -44.76
C ARG A 149 23.39 53.30 -44.87
N LEU A 150 24.42 52.46 -44.96
CA LEU A 150 25.76 52.85 -45.38
C LEU A 150 25.78 53.11 -46.91
N PRO A 151 26.65 54.03 -47.39
CA PRO A 151 26.66 54.53 -48.77
C PRO A 151 27.08 53.49 -49.81
#